data_AF-A0A6G1I491-F1
#
_entry.id   AF-A0A6G1I491-F1
#
_cell.length_a   1.000
_cell.length_b   1.000
_cell.length_c   1.000
_cell.angle_alpha   90.00
_cell.angle_beta   90.00
_cell.angle_gamma   90.00
#
_symmetry.space_group_name_H-M   'P 1'
#
loop_
_entity.id
_entity.type
_entity.pdbx_description
1 polymer ?
#
loop_
_entity_poly.entity_id
_entity_poly.type
_entity_poly.pdbx_seq_one_letter_code
_entity_poly.pdbx_strand_id
1 'polypeptide(L)'
;MPPAKRIRTRGRFHASFSLSRPSSPVTGETTTPAPASNVSQTSTFPLALQRTTNRKSTRRLRHEDYTIGWICALDIELAAARKMLDEEHQPLPQAASDPNSYTLGRVGERNTVIMVLGLTGTNSAASAVAQMKSTFTSVQFGVLVGIGGGVPSAKADIRLGDVVVCQPSKDCGGVIQYDLGKTRPDGVERTGFLNAPPKALLSALKSLNANHLKGRVGFLHHLAKLSSQSLFARDKAGPDVLYDPAYNHEEEEENCNNCKKEYSVRRQTRGEHVLVHYGTIASGNQVMRDAKERDKVS
;
A
#
# COMPACT_ATOMS: atom_id res chain seq x y z
N MET A 1 22.61 -3.56 -11.04
CA MET A 1 21.78 -4.74 -11.37
C MET A 1 21.42 -5.45 -10.08
N PRO A 2 20.16 -5.43 -9.60
CA PRO A 2 19.78 -6.20 -8.43
C PRO A 2 19.14 -7.55 -8.84
N PRO A 3 19.53 -8.68 -8.22
CA PRO A 3 18.91 -9.98 -8.45
C PRO A 3 17.53 -10.05 -7.78
N ALA A 4 16.57 -10.65 -8.47
CA ALA A 4 15.19 -10.77 -8.05
C ALA A 4 15.03 -11.80 -6.91
N LYS A 5 14.23 -11.40 -5.91
CA LYS A 5 14.12 -12.04 -4.60
C LYS A 5 12.91 -12.96 -4.52
N ARG A 6 12.98 -13.91 -3.58
CA ARG A 6 11.84 -14.56 -2.92
C ARG A 6 10.76 -13.54 -2.59
N ILE A 7 9.53 -14.00 -2.37
CA ILE A 7 8.54 -13.29 -1.53
C ILE A 7 9.13 -13.15 -0.13
N ARG A 8 9.97 -12.15 0.03
CA ARG A 8 10.32 -11.56 1.30
C ARG A 8 9.42 -10.34 1.36
N THR A 9 8.43 -10.39 2.24
CA THR A 9 7.67 -9.20 2.65
C THR A 9 8.63 -8.24 3.36
N ARG A 10 9.42 -7.50 2.57
CA ARG A 10 9.65 -6.10 2.90
C ARG A 10 8.40 -5.41 2.37
N GLY A 11 7.70 -4.72 3.26
CA GLY A 11 6.31 -4.34 3.07
C GLY A 11 5.54 -4.77 4.32
N ARG A 12 5.79 -4.05 5.42
CA ARG A 12 4.93 -4.10 6.60
C ARG A 12 3.73 -3.18 6.35
N PHE A 13 2.83 -3.05 7.33
CA PHE A 13 1.69 -2.13 7.39
C PHE A 13 0.43 -2.49 6.58
N HIS A 14 -0.71 -2.49 7.28
CA HIS A 14 -1.96 -1.84 6.83
C HIS A 14 -2.69 -1.30 8.06
N ALA A 15 -3.12 -0.04 7.98
CA ALA A 15 -4.06 0.58 8.89
C ALA A 15 -5.23 1.15 8.06
N SER A 16 -6.43 0.61 8.25
CA SER A 16 -7.70 1.15 7.79
C SER A 16 -8.44 1.75 8.99
N PHE A 17 -8.74 3.05 8.93
CA PHE A 17 -9.53 3.76 9.94
C PHE A 17 -10.78 4.36 9.29
N SER A 18 -11.94 4.11 9.90
CA SER A 18 -13.19 4.83 9.68
C SER A 18 -13.70 5.30 11.03
N LEU A 19 -13.49 6.57 11.39
CA LEU A 19 -14.11 7.16 12.58
C LEU A 19 -14.49 8.63 12.35
N SER A 20 -15.69 8.94 12.84
CA SER A 20 -16.52 10.13 12.63
C SER A 20 -15.99 11.39 13.35
N ARG A 21 -16.38 12.56 12.83
CA ARG A 21 -16.04 13.90 13.34
C ARG A 21 -16.38 14.11 14.83
N PRO A 22 -15.49 14.74 15.61
CA PRO A 22 -15.87 15.53 16.77
C PRO A 22 -15.98 17.02 16.42
N SER A 23 -16.95 17.67 17.07
CA SER A 23 -17.32 19.08 17.04
C SER A 23 -16.31 20.00 17.76
N SER A 24 -16.22 21.25 17.28
CA SER A 24 -15.43 22.38 17.82
C SER A 24 -15.76 22.70 19.30
N PRO A 25 -14.88 23.40 20.06
CA PRO A 25 -14.92 24.88 20.02
C PRO A 25 -13.61 25.66 20.32
N VAL A 26 -13.65 26.92 19.85
CA VAL A 26 -13.24 28.21 20.47
C VAL A 26 -11.76 28.61 20.57
N THR A 27 -11.62 29.92 20.31
CA THR A 27 -10.52 30.82 19.97
C THR A 27 -9.66 31.30 21.14
N GLY A 28 -8.42 31.66 20.84
CA GLY A 28 -7.58 32.55 21.65
C GLY A 28 -6.53 33.23 20.78
N GLU A 29 -6.65 34.54 20.61
CA GLU A 29 -5.67 35.45 19.99
C GLU A 29 -4.41 35.59 20.88
N THR A 30 -3.27 36.01 20.30
CA THR A 30 -2.52 37.22 20.72
C THR A 30 -1.17 37.35 19.95
N THR A 31 -1.10 38.43 19.15
CA THR A 31 0.00 39.29 18.65
C THR A 31 1.45 38.82 18.39
N THR A 32 1.90 39.23 17.20
CA THR A 32 3.25 39.46 16.66
C THR A 32 4.02 40.62 17.32
N PRO A 33 5.36 40.73 17.14
CA PRO A 33 5.93 41.56 16.06
C PRO A 33 7.19 41.00 15.36
N ALA A 34 7.50 41.60 14.20
CA ALA A 34 8.57 41.31 13.23
C ALA A 34 9.80 42.25 13.43
N PRO A 35 10.72 42.45 12.45
CA PRO A 35 11.60 41.53 11.72
C PRO A 35 13.10 41.97 11.80
N ALA A 36 14.03 41.18 11.25
CA ALA A 36 15.36 41.66 10.87
C ALA A 36 15.91 40.94 9.62
N SER A 37 16.64 41.71 8.83
CA SER A 37 17.05 41.55 7.43
C SER A 37 18.44 40.91 7.23
N ASN A 38 18.67 40.28 6.06
CA ASN A 38 19.75 40.57 5.09
C ASN A 38 19.84 39.45 4.01
N VAL A 39 19.59 39.75 2.73
CA VAL A 39 20.56 40.07 1.64
C VAL A 39 21.54 38.92 1.36
N SER A 40 21.21 38.01 0.42
CA SER A 40 21.54 37.98 -1.02
C SER A 40 22.97 37.55 -1.35
N GLN A 41 23.12 36.40 -2.02
CA GLN A 41 24.09 36.21 -3.11
C GLN A 41 23.51 35.27 -4.18
N THR A 42 23.41 35.80 -5.38
CA THR A 42 22.94 35.18 -6.62
C THR A 42 24.09 34.50 -7.35
N SER A 43 23.85 33.32 -7.92
CA SER A 43 24.70 32.74 -8.96
C SER A 43 23.80 32.24 -10.09
N THR A 44 24.02 32.83 -11.26
CA THR A 44 23.20 32.71 -12.47
C THR A 44 23.96 31.85 -13.49
N PHE A 45 23.34 30.79 -13.99
CA PHE A 45 23.72 30.15 -15.25
C PHE A 45 22.45 29.86 -16.06
N PRO A 46 22.32 30.37 -17.30
CA PRO A 46 21.16 30.06 -18.14
C PRO A 46 21.47 28.87 -19.03
N LEU A 47 20.66 27.81 -18.95
CA LEU A 47 20.53 26.81 -19.99
C LEU A 47 19.09 26.80 -20.47
N ALA A 48 18.90 27.43 -21.62
CA ALA A 48 17.66 27.37 -22.38
C ALA A 48 17.43 25.92 -22.83
N LEU A 49 16.31 25.33 -22.42
CA LEU A 49 15.81 24.10 -23.02
C LEU A 49 14.30 24.23 -23.27
N GLN A 50 14.01 24.55 -24.52
CA GLN A 50 12.86 24.16 -25.33
C GLN A 50 11.54 23.84 -24.60
N ARG A 51 10.59 24.77 -24.73
CA ARG A 51 9.17 24.59 -24.42
C ARG A 51 8.56 23.51 -25.33
N THR A 52 8.43 22.30 -24.82
CA THR A 52 7.38 21.38 -25.28
C THR A 52 6.07 21.81 -24.61
N THR A 53 5.07 22.15 -25.42
CA THR A 53 3.73 22.55 -24.96
C THR A 53 2.99 21.35 -24.36
N ASN A 54 3.33 21.00 -23.12
CA ASN A 54 2.51 20.14 -22.29
C ASN A 54 1.33 20.99 -21.81
N ARG A 55 0.10 20.60 -22.14
CA ARG A 55 -1.13 21.30 -21.72
C ARG A 55 -1.29 21.11 -20.21
N LYS A 56 -0.49 21.83 -19.41
CA LYS A 56 -0.57 21.88 -17.96
C LYS A 56 -1.94 22.44 -17.61
N SER A 57 -2.76 21.62 -16.94
CA SER A 57 -3.95 22.07 -16.23
C SER A 57 -3.60 23.33 -15.43
N THR A 58 -4.23 24.46 -15.76
CA THR A 58 -3.99 25.77 -15.14
C THR A 58 -4.70 25.91 -13.79
N ARG A 59 -5.31 24.85 -13.28
CA ARG A 59 -5.97 24.88 -11.97
C ARG A 59 -4.92 24.77 -10.88
N ARG A 60 -4.73 25.86 -10.13
CA ARG A 60 -3.92 25.85 -8.91
C ARG A 60 -4.61 24.98 -7.87
N LEU A 61 -4.13 23.75 -7.72
CA LEU A 61 -4.64 22.81 -6.73
C LEU A 61 -4.23 23.24 -5.31
N ARG A 62 -5.04 22.86 -4.34
CA ARG A 62 -4.82 23.06 -2.90
C ARG A 62 -4.94 21.73 -2.16
N HIS A 63 -4.61 21.71 -0.88
CA HIS A 63 -4.69 20.49 -0.07
C HIS A 63 -6.14 19.95 0.01
N GLU A 64 -7.14 20.83 -0.01
CA GLU A 64 -8.56 20.44 0.05
C GLU A 64 -9.07 19.82 -1.26
N ASP A 65 -8.29 19.86 -2.35
CA ASP A 65 -8.68 19.25 -3.61
C ASP A 65 -8.46 17.73 -3.64
N TYR A 66 -7.76 17.17 -2.64
CA TYR A 66 -7.41 15.74 -2.57
C TYR A 66 -8.37 14.99 -1.66
N THR A 67 -8.91 13.87 -2.16
CA THR A 67 -10.02 13.15 -1.49
C THR A 67 -9.69 11.71 -1.12
N ILE A 68 -8.61 11.16 -1.70
CA ILE A 68 -8.16 9.78 -1.47
C ILE A 68 -6.70 9.81 -1.02
N GLY A 69 -6.40 9.13 0.09
CA GLY A 69 -5.03 8.81 0.47
C GLY A 69 -4.61 7.46 -0.10
N TRP A 70 -3.43 7.38 -0.71
CA TRP A 70 -2.79 6.12 -1.12
C TRP A 70 -1.52 5.96 -0.30
N ILE A 71 -1.49 4.95 0.57
CA ILE A 71 -0.35 4.70 1.46
C ILE A 71 0.46 3.52 0.90
N CYS A 72 1.76 3.74 0.76
CA CYS A 72 2.75 2.74 0.38
C CYS A 72 3.70 2.48 1.56
N ALA A 73 4.18 1.24 1.70
CA ALA A 73 5.18 0.83 2.67
C ALA A 73 6.60 1.00 2.14
N LEU A 74 6.79 0.83 0.82
CA LEU A 74 8.11 0.79 0.17
C LEU A 74 8.23 1.80 -0.97
N ASP A 75 9.49 2.11 -1.31
CA ASP A 75 9.87 2.90 -2.46
C ASP A 75 9.44 2.26 -3.79
N ILE A 76 9.56 0.93 -3.93
CA ILE A 76 9.10 0.20 -5.12
C ILE A 76 7.58 0.27 -5.30
N GLU A 77 6.83 0.31 -4.19
CA GLU A 77 5.37 0.47 -4.20
C GLU A 77 4.99 1.91 -4.56
N LEU A 78 5.70 2.90 -4.01
CA LEU A 78 5.53 4.30 -4.41
C LEU A 78 5.82 4.48 -5.91
N ALA A 79 6.88 3.87 -6.42
CA ALA A 79 7.22 3.92 -7.85
C ALA A 79 6.09 3.34 -8.72
N ALA A 80 5.51 2.20 -8.31
CA ALA A 80 4.36 1.61 -8.99
C ALA A 80 3.12 2.52 -8.89
N ALA A 81 2.83 3.08 -7.71
CA ALA A 81 1.70 3.96 -7.47
C ALA A 81 1.77 5.24 -8.32
N ARG A 82 2.96 5.86 -8.42
CA ARG A 82 3.20 7.01 -9.29
C ARG A 82 2.95 6.69 -10.76
N LYS A 83 3.29 5.47 -11.21
CA LYS A 83 3.02 5.02 -12.58
C LYS A 83 1.54 4.76 -12.85
N MET A 84 0.73 4.55 -11.81
CA MET A 84 -0.72 4.39 -11.93
C MET A 84 -1.47 5.72 -12.00
N LEU A 85 -0.82 6.85 -11.72
CA LEU A 85 -1.42 8.16 -11.89
C LEU A 85 -1.71 8.43 -13.38
N ASP A 86 -2.90 8.95 -13.66
CA ASP A 86 -3.22 9.50 -14.98
C ASP A 86 -2.58 10.88 -15.17
N GLU A 87 -2.35 11.59 -14.06
CA GLU A 87 -1.70 12.90 -14.02
C GLU A 87 -0.93 13.05 -12.70
N GLU A 88 0.35 13.47 -12.77
CA GLU A 88 1.14 13.87 -11.60
C GLU A 88 1.05 15.39 -11.44
N HIS A 89 0.67 15.84 -10.26
CA HIS A 89 0.49 17.26 -9.92
C HIS A 89 1.78 17.85 -9.32
N GLN A 90 1.87 19.18 -9.34
CA GLN A 90 2.98 19.87 -8.67
C GLN A 90 2.88 19.73 -7.14
N PRO A 91 4.01 19.63 -6.42
CA PRO A 91 4.02 19.64 -4.96
C PRO A 91 3.35 20.89 -4.40
N LEU A 92 2.71 20.74 -3.24
CA LEU A 92 2.14 21.84 -2.49
C LEU A 92 3.09 22.25 -1.34
N PRO A 93 3.04 23.51 -0.88
CA PRO A 93 3.80 23.94 0.29
C PRO A 93 3.37 23.14 1.51
N GLN A 94 4.33 22.59 2.25
CA GLN A 94 4.07 21.76 3.42
C GLN A 94 4.50 22.47 4.70
N ALA A 95 3.73 22.29 5.77
CA ALA A 95 4.07 22.84 7.08
C ALA A 95 5.29 22.10 7.66
N ALA A 96 6.17 22.82 8.36
CA ALA A 96 7.33 22.23 9.02
C ALA A 96 6.97 21.18 10.09
N SER A 97 5.72 21.21 10.60
CA SER A 97 5.19 20.23 11.54
C SER A 97 4.79 18.89 10.91
N ASP A 98 4.69 18.82 9.58
CA ASP A 98 4.41 17.59 8.85
C ASP A 98 5.72 17.09 8.20
N PRO A 99 6.38 16.05 8.75
CA PRO A 99 7.61 15.50 8.20
C PRO A 99 7.39 14.52 7.03
N ASN A 100 6.14 14.22 6.65
CA ASN A 100 5.88 13.22 5.61
C ASN A 100 6.29 13.72 4.22
N SER A 101 6.43 12.80 3.26
CA SER A 101 6.61 13.15 1.86
C SER A 101 5.40 12.70 1.05
N TYR A 102 4.83 13.63 0.28
CA TYR A 102 3.65 13.39 -0.53
C TYR A 102 3.95 13.50 -2.02
N THR A 103 3.47 12.53 -2.79
CA THR A 103 3.29 12.68 -4.23
C THR A 103 1.82 12.95 -4.52
N LEU A 104 1.55 13.92 -5.37
CA LEU A 104 0.21 14.38 -5.66
C LEU A 104 -0.17 14.03 -7.09
N GLY A 105 -1.40 13.58 -7.31
CA GLY A 105 -1.85 13.28 -8.67
C GLY A 105 -3.34 12.99 -8.75
N ARG A 106 -3.73 12.40 -9.88
CA ARG A 106 -5.11 12.00 -10.17
C ARG A 106 -5.16 10.58 -10.71
N VAL A 107 -6.17 9.83 -10.26
CA VAL A 107 -6.56 8.52 -10.80
C VAL A 107 -8.04 8.60 -11.14
N GLY A 108 -8.38 8.39 -12.41
CA GLY A 108 -9.70 8.66 -12.95
C GLY A 108 -10.12 10.11 -12.67
N GLU A 109 -11.24 10.28 -11.98
CA GLU A 109 -11.81 11.59 -11.65
C GLU A 109 -11.42 12.08 -10.24
N ARG A 110 -10.56 11.35 -9.52
CA ARG A 110 -10.25 11.62 -8.12
C ARG A 110 -8.80 12.03 -7.92
N ASN A 111 -8.61 13.19 -7.30
CA ASN A 111 -7.29 13.63 -6.86
C ASN A 111 -6.87 12.79 -5.65
N THR A 112 -5.66 12.25 -5.74
CA THR A 112 -5.08 11.29 -4.80
C THR A 112 -3.78 11.85 -4.25
N VAL A 113 -3.63 11.78 -2.94
CA VAL A 113 -2.36 12.03 -2.24
C VAL A 113 -1.72 10.69 -1.95
N ILE A 114 -0.52 10.47 -2.47
CA ILE A 114 0.27 9.26 -2.24
C ILE A 114 1.34 9.58 -1.19
N MET A 115 1.48 8.73 -0.18
CA MET A 115 2.59 8.78 0.77
C MET A 115 3.35 7.46 0.78
N VAL A 116 4.63 7.51 1.12
CA VAL A 116 5.41 6.34 1.53
C VAL A 116 5.73 6.43 3.00
N LEU A 117 5.60 5.32 3.71
CA LEU A 117 5.89 5.24 5.14
C LEU A 117 7.40 5.27 5.38
N GLY A 118 7.88 6.25 6.15
CA GLY A 118 9.32 6.42 6.42
C GLY A 118 9.86 5.45 7.48
N LEU A 119 9.03 5.02 8.42
CA LEU A 119 9.42 4.13 9.51
C LEU A 119 8.44 2.98 9.67
N THR A 120 8.99 1.88 10.14
CA THR A 120 8.32 0.59 10.21
C THR A 120 7.45 0.40 11.46
N GLY A 121 6.29 -0.24 11.30
CA GLY A 121 5.35 -0.59 12.37
C GLY A 121 4.01 0.18 12.33
N THR A 122 2.96 -0.44 12.87
CA THR A 122 1.57 0.08 12.83
C THR A 122 1.43 1.47 13.46
N ASN A 123 2.14 1.76 14.54
CA ASN A 123 2.09 3.06 15.23
C ASN A 123 2.66 4.20 14.37
N SER A 124 3.78 3.97 13.70
CA SER A 124 4.36 4.97 12.80
C SER A 124 3.44 5.25 11.63
N ALA A 125 2.85 4.20 11.04
CA ALA A 125 1.86 4.35 9.98
C ALA A 125 0.64 5.15 10.43
N ALA A 126 0.10 4.86 11.62
CA ALA A 126 -1.04 5.60 12.17
C ALA A 126 -0.72 7.09 12.36
N SER A 127 0.46 7.41 12.90
CA SER A 127 0.92 8.79 13.09
C SER A 127 1.04 9.54 11.75
N ALA A 128 1.69 8.92 10.76
CA ALA A 128 1.89 9.51 9.44
C ALA A 128 0.56 9.72 8.69
N VAL A 129 -0.39 8.79 8.79
CA VAL A 129 -1.74 8.94 8.23
C VAL A 129 -2.54 10.03 8.96
N ALA A 130 -2.40 10.16 10.28
CA ALA A 130 -3.05 11.22 11.03
C ALA A 130 -2.56 12.61 10.57
N GLN A 131 -1.25 12.75 10.34
CA GLN A 131 -0.65 13.96 9.79
C GLN A 131 -1.14 14.24 8.36
N MET A 132 -1.18 13.23 7.49
CA MET A 132 -1.79 13.37 6.15
C MET A 132 -3.23 13.89 6.24
N LYS A 133 -4.06 13.35 7.13
CA LYS A 133 -5.45 13.82 7.29
C LYS A 133 -5.54 15.24 7.83
N SER A 134 -4.57 15.66 8.65
CA SER A 134 -4.45 17.04 9.14
C SER A 134 -4.09 18.00 8.00
N THR A 135 -3.15 17.61 7.14
CA THR A 135 -2.67 18.40 6.00
C THR A 135 -3.70 18.43 4.86
N PHE A 136 -4.27 17.28 4.49
CA PHE A 136 -5.26 17.12 3.43
C PHE A 136 -6.64 16.85 4.03
N THR A 137 -7.27 17.92 4.53
CA THR A 137 -8.51 17.89 5.31
C THR A 137 -9.72 17.29 4.57
N SER A 138 -9.68 17.21 3.24
CA SER A 138 -10.74 16.66 2.41
C SER A 138 -10.55 15.17 2.06
N VAL A 139 -9.48 14.54 2.54
CA VAL A 139 -9.28 13.09 2.40
C VAL A 139 -10.35 12.34 3.20
N GLN A 140 -11.19 11.59 2.48
CA GLN A 140 -12.34 10.89 3.06
C GLN A 140 -11.96 9.49 3.54
N PHE A 141 -11.09 8.82 2.79
CA PHE A 141 -10.58 7.49 3.11
C PHE A 141 -9.18 7.31 2.53
N GLY A 142 -8.43 6.40 3.17
CA GLY A 142 -7.13 5.94 2.70
C GLY A 142 -7.20 4.51 2.22
N VAL A 143 -6.48 4.20 1.15
CA VAL A 143 -6.17 2.83 0.73
C VAL A 143 -4.69 2.61 0.97
N LEU A 144 -4.34 1.59 1.74
CA LEU A 144 -2.97 1.08 1.72
C LEU A 144 -2.87 -0.04 0.71
N VAL A 145 -1.93 0.12 -0.21
CA VAL A 145 -1.69 -0.75 -1.37
C VAL A 145 -0.21 -1.03 -1.42
N GLY A 146 0.17 -2.29 -1.41
CA GLY A 146 1.55 -2.71 -1.37
C GLY A 146 1.71 -4.20 -1.62
N ILE A 147 2.94 -4.67 -1.52
CA ILE A 147 3.32 -6.06 -1.70
C ILE A 147 3.04 -6.80 -0.40
N GLY A 148 2.35 -7.94 -0.50
CA GLY A 148 2.04 -8.81 0.62
C GLY A 148 2.62 -10.22 0.44
N GLY A 149 2.64 -10.97 1.55
CA GLY A 149 2.93 -12.40 1.54
C GLY A 149 1.64 -13.18 1.33
N GLY A 150 1.68 -14.23 0.52
CA GLY A 150 0.54 -15.12 0.32
C GLY A 150 0.44 -16.16 1.43
N VAL A 151 -0.79 -16.42 1.89
CA VAL A 151 -1.14 -17.56 2.77
C VAL A 151 -2.01 -18.51 1.96
N PRO A 152 -1.41 -19.44 1.18
CA PRO A 152 -2.19 -20.38 0.39
C PRO A 152 -2.91 -21.37 1.30
N SER A 153 -4.13 -21.75 0.93
CA SER A 153 -4.91 -22.79 1.61
C SER A 153 -5.66 -23.65 0.60
N ALA A 154 -6.26 -24.75 1.06
CA ALA A 154 -7.11 -25.59 0.22
C ALA A 154 -8.31 -24.83 -0.39
N LYS A 155 -8.76 -23.74 0.26
CA LYS A 155 -9.87 -22.91 -0.21
C LYS A 155 -9.42 -21.75 -1.10
N ALA A 156 -8.19 -21.29 -0.95
CA ALA A 156 -7.64 -20.14 -1.67
C ALA A 156 -6.18 -20.40 -2.07
N ASP A 157 -5.99 -20.76 -3.34
CA ASP A 157 -4.68 -21.03 -3.92
C ASP A 157 -3.98 -19.72 -4.36
N ILE A 158 -3.52 -18.93 -3.38
CA ILE A 158 -2.83 -17.66 -3.61
C ILE A 158 -1.44 -17.91 -4.25
N ARG A 159 -1.10 -17.17 -5.30
CA ARG A 159 0.18 -17.27 -6.04
C ARG A 159 0.92 -15.95 -6.14
N LEU A 160 2.21 -16.03 -6.44
CA LEU A 160 3.01 -14.88 -6.88
C LEU A 160 2.36 -14.13 -8.04
N GLY A 161 2.06 -12.85 -7.78
CA GLY A 161 1.44 -11.94 -8.73
C GLY A 161 -0.07 -11.81 -8.58
N ASP A 162 -0.71 -12.63 -7.74
CA ASP A 162 -2.12 -12.46 -7.41
C ASP A 162 -2.36 -11.17 -6.61
N VAL A 163 -3.57 -10.64 -6.76
CA VAL A 163 -4.05 -9.47 -6.01
C VAL A 163 -5.01 -9.93 -4.94
N VAL A 164 -4.85 -9.43 -3.72
CA VAL A 164 -5.80 -9.66 -2.63
C VAL A 164 -6.48 -8.35 -2.29
N VAL A 165 -7.81 -8.35 -2.35
CA VAL A 165 -8.65 -7.23 -1.96
C VAL A 165 -9.29 -7.54 -0.61
N CYS A 166 -9.02 -6.67 0.36
CA CYS A 166 -9.59 -6.77 1.70
C CYS A 166 -11.13 -6.82 1.64
N GLN A 167 -11.70 -7.87 2.23
CA GLN A 167 -13.14 -8.03 2.39
C GLN A 167 -13.46 -8.41 3.84
N PRO A 168 -14.36 -7.68 4.52
CA PRO A 168 -14.84 -8.06 5.84
C PRO A 168 -15.48 -9.45 5.84
N SER A 169 -15.26 -10.20 6.92
CA SER A 169 -15.95 -11.45 7.22
C SER A 169 -16.88 -11.25 8.42
N LYS A 170 -17.62 -12.29 8.84
CA LYS A 170 -18.59 -12.19 9.95
C LYS A 170 -17.98 -11.64 11.24
N ASP A 171 -16.72 -11.99 11.50
CA ASP A 171 -16.07 -11.75 12.80
C ASP A 171 -14.92 -10.74 12.72
N CYS A 172 -14.62 -10.17 11.54
CA CYS A 172 -13.56 -9.17 11.39
C CYS A 172 -13.84 -8.16 10.28
N GLY A 173 -13.33 -6.93 10.44
CA GLY A 173 -13.44 -5.85 9.45
C GLY A 173 -12.61 -6.04 8.17
N GLY A 174 -12.06 -7.24 7.95
CA GLY A 174 -11.28 -7.60 6.75
C GLY A 174 -9.77 -7.50 6.94
N VAL A 175 -9.29 -6.94 8.05
CA VAL A 175 -7.87 -6.98 8.43
C VAL A 175 -7.75 -7.51 9.85
N ILE A 176 -6.92 -8.54 10.03
CA ILE A 176 -6.59 -9.13 11.34
C ILE A 176 -5.13 -8.85 11.63
N GLN A 177 -4.84 -8.35 12.84
CA GLN A 177 -3.48 -8.24 13.31
C GLN A 177 -3.04 -9.58 13.92
N TYR A 178 -2.25 -10.36 13.18
CA TYR A 178 -1.97 -11.77 13.53
C TYR A 178 -1.05 -11.93 14.75
N ASP A 179 -0.25 -10.90 15.06
CA ASP A 179 0.73 -10.88 16.15
C ASP A 179 0.23 -10.12 17.40
N LEU A 180 -1.04 -9.72 17.42
CA LEU A 180 -1.67 -9.08 18.56
C LEU A 180 -2.73 -9.98 19.18
N GLY A 181 -2.51 -10.31 20.45
CA GLY A 181 -3.42 -11.15 21.19
C GLY A 181 -3.18 -11.11 22.69
N LYS A 182 -4.03 -11.85 23.40
CA LYS A 182 -3.91 -12.08 24.83
C LYS A 182 -3.24 -13.41 25.07
N THR A 183 -2.18 -13.41 25.88
CA THR A 183 -1.59 -14.66 26.37
C THR A 183 -2.55 -15.32 27.35
N ARG A 184 -2.92 -16.56 27.07
CA ARG A 184 -3.74 -17.45 27.90
C ARG A 184 -2.96 -18.73 28.22
N PRO A 185 -3.37 -19.53 29.23
CA PRO A 185 -2.70 -20.79 29.54
C PRO A 185 -2.63 -21.79 28.36
N ASP A 186 -3.59 -21.72 27.44
CA ASP A 186 -3.72 -22.56 26.25
C ASP A 186 -3.10 -21.97 24.97
N GLY A 187 -2.51 -20.76 25.04
CA GLY A 187 -1.83 -20.11 23.91
C GLY A 187 -2.16 -18.63 23.77
N VAL A 188 -2.01 -18.09 22.56
CA VAL A 188 -2.33 -16.68 22.28
C VAL A 188 -3.69 -16.58 21.60
N GLU A 189 -4.64 -15.95 22.27
CA GLU A 189 -5.93 -15.59 21.69
C GLU A 189 -5.77 -14.31 20.86
N ARG A 190 -5.99 -14.39 19.55
CA ARG A 190 -5.94 -13.20 18.68
C ARG A 190 -7.10 -12.26 18.99
N THR A 191 -6.78 -11.01 19.28
CA THR A 191 -7.77 -9.97 19.58
C THR A 191 -7.63 -8.74 18.68
N GLY A 192 -6.57 -8.68 17.87
CA GLY A 192 -6.31 -7.57 16.97
C GLY A 192 -7.07 -7.70 15.65
N PHE A 193 -8.01 -6.80 15.39
CA PHE A 193 -8.62 -6.61 14.07
C PHE A 193 -8.95 -5.15 13.85
N LEU A 194 -9.05 -4.75 12.57
CA LEU A 194 -9.49 -3.42 12.21
C LEU A 194 -11.00 -3.35 12.04
N ASN A 195 -11.55 -2.15 12.24
CA ASN A 195 -12.94 -1.86 11.92
C ASN A 195 -13.22 -2.11 10.44
N ALA A 196 -14.46 -2.48 10.13
CA ALA A 196 -14.89 -2.58 8.75
C ALA A 196 -14.75 -1.23 8.03
N PRO A 197 -14.43 -1.24 6.71
CA PRO A 197 -14.43 -0.04 5.90
C PRO A 197 -15.77 0.72 5.96
N PRO A 198 -15.77 2.06 5.71
CA PRO A 198 -17.00 2.83 5.59
C PRO A 198 -17.96 2.23 4.56
N LYS A 199 -19.27 2.46 4.74
CA LYS A 199 -20.33 1.97 3.83
C LYS A 199 -20.06 2.26 2.35
N ALA A 200 -19.49 3.43 2.04
CA ALA A 200 -19.12 3.80 0.68
C ALA A 200 -18.10 2.83 0.05
N LEU A 201 -17.07 2.42 0.80
CA LEU A 201 -16.08 1.45 0.33
C LEU A 201 -16.64 0.02 0.25
N LEU A 202 -17.52 -0.36 1.18
CA LEU A 202 -18.22 -1.66 1.11
C LEU A 202 -19.11 -1.76 -0.13
N SER A 203 -19.80 -0.66 -0.49
CA SER A 203 -20.59 -0.59 -1.73
C SER A 203 -19.69 -0.67 -2.97
N ALA A 204 -18.57 0.08 -2.97
CA ALA A 204 -17.58 0.01 -4.05
C ALA A 204 -16.99 -1.40 -4.21
N LEU A 205 -16.72 -2.11 -3.11
CA LEU A 205 -16.23 -3.48 -3.12
C LEU A 205 -17.23 -4.45 -3.78
N LYS A 206 -18.52 -4.33 -3.46
CA LYS A 206 -19.57 -5.13 -4.11
C LYS A 206 -19.65 -4.86 -5.62
N SER A 207 -19.56 -3.60 -6.02
CA SER A 207 -19.52 -3.21 -7.44
C SER A 207 -18.28 -3.74 -8.15
N LEU A 208 -17.12 -3.70 -7.50
CA LEU A 208 -15.87 -4.26 -8.01
C LEU A 208 -16.01 -5.78 -8.23
N ASN A 209 -16.55 -6.50 -7.24
CA ASN A 209 -16.77 -7.95 -7.36
C ASN A 209 -17.78 -8.28 -8.47
N ALA A 210 -18.89 -7.54 -8.57
CA ALA A 210 -19.86 -7.72 -9.65
C ALA A 210 -19.24 -7.48 -11.04
N ASN A 211 -18.39 -6.46 -11.20
CA ASN A 211 -17.66 -6.22 -12.44
C ASN A 211 -16.67 -7.34 -12.74
N HIS A 212 -15.99 -7.87 -11.72
CA HIS A 212 -15.08 -9.00 -11.87
C HIS A 212 -15.84 -10.25 -12.36
N LEU A 213 -16.97 -10.60 -11.75
CA LEU A 213 -17.82 -11.72 -12.19
C LEU A 213 -18.32 -11.56 -13.64
N LYS A 214 -18.46 -10.34 -14.12
CA LYS A 214 -18.83 -10.03 -15.52
C LYS A 214 -17.62 -10.00 -16.49
N GLY A 215 -16.41 -10.31 -16.02
CA GLY A 215 -15.19 -10.21 -16.81
C GLY A 215 -14.76 -8.77 -17.14
N ARG A 216 -15.35 -7.76 -16.49
CA ARG A 216 -15.09 -6.32 -16.73
C ARG A 216 -14.01 -5.76 -15.81
N VAL A 217 -12.97 -6.53 -15.55
CA VAL A 217 -11.84 -6.08 -14.72
C VAL A 217 -10.78 -5.47 -15.61
N GLY A 218 -10.68 -4.14 -15.59
CA GLY A 218 -9.64 -3.37 -16.28
C GLY A 218 -8.23 -3.54 -15.70
N PHE A 219 -7.99 -4.54 -14.83
CA PHE A 219 -6.68 -4.73 -14.21
C PHE A 219 -5.60 -5.02 -15.25
N LEU A 220 -5.94 -5.76 -16.32
CA LEU A 220 -5.01 -6.03 -17.43
C LEU A 220 -4.50 -4.74 -18.08
N HIS A 221 -5.33 -3.71 -18.23
CA HIS A 221 -4.91 -2.42 -18.77
C HIS A 221 -3.90 -1.72 -17.84
N HIS A 222 -4.13 -1.77 -16.53
CA HIS A 222 -3.23 -1.17 -15.53
C HIS A 222 -1.92 -1.97 -15.40
N LEU A 223 -1.99 -3.31 -15.44
CA LEU A 223 -0.82 -4.17 -15.52
C LEU A 223 0.01 -3.89 -16.78
N ALA A 224 -0.64 -3.67 -17.92
CA ALA A 224 0.05 -3.35 -19.17
C ALA A 224 0.92 -2.10 -19.02
N LYS A 225 0.41 -1.04 -18.35
CA LYS A 225 1.17 0.18 -18.04
C LYS A 225 2.47 -0.14 -17.29
N LEU A 226 2.43 -1.04 -16.30
CA LEU A 226 3.61 -1.43 -15.50
C LEU A 226 4.54 -2.39 -16.26
N SER A 227 3.98 -3.34 -17.01
CA SER A 227 4.74 -4.39 -17.71
C SER A 227 5.73 -3.85 -18.76
N SER A 228 5.49 -2.63 -19.25
CA SER A 228 6.41 -1.92 -20.14
C SER A 228 7.77 -1.59 -19.48
N GLN A 229 7.84 -1.65 -18.15
CA GLN A 229 9.06 -1.39 -17.39
C GLN A 229 9.67 -2.70 -16.90
N SER A 230 10.94 -2.92 -17.22
CA SER A 230 11.68 -4.13 -16.83
C SER A 230 11.68 -4.40 -15.33
N LEU A 231 11.52 -3.36 -14.50
CA LEU A 231 11.48 -3.47 -13.05
C LEU A 231 10.20 -4.14 -12.52
N PHE A 232 9.07 -3.98 -13.21
CA PHE A 232 7.76 -4.52 -12.81
C PHE A 232 7.33 -5.72 -13.63
N ALA A 233 8.20 -6.22 -14.51
CA ALA A 233 7.91 -7.32 -15.39
C ALA A 233 7.82 -8.66 -14.63
N ARG A 234 6.78 -9.45 -14.89
CA ARG A 234 6.48 -10.68 -14.15
C ARG A 234 7.54 -11.76 -14.34
N ASP A 235 8.17 -11.81 -15.51
CA ASP A 235 9.27 -12.75 -15.84
C ASP A 235 10.47 -12.58 -14.90
N LYS A 236 10.69 -11.37 -14.38
CA LYS A 236 11.76 -11.09 -13.41
C LYS A 236 11.47 -11.63 -12.01
N ALA A 237 10.22 -11.89 -11.65
CA ALA A 237 9.87 -12.36 -10.30
C ALA A 237 10.23 -13.84 -10.05
N GLY A 238 10.60 -14.59 -11.09
CA GLY A 238 10.94 -16.00 -10.97
C GLY A 238 9.71 -16.93 -10.84
N PRO A 239 9.94 -18.25 -10.65
CA PRO A 239 8.87 -19.23 -10.59
C PRO A 239 8.09 -19.14 -9.28
N ASP A 240 6.79 -19.44 -9.35
CA ASP A 240 5.93 -19.58 -8.18
C ASP A 240 6.02 -21.01 -7.62
N VAL A 241 6.93 -21.21 -6.66
CA VAL A 241 7.16 -22.52 -6.03
C VAL A 241 6.75 -22.47 -4.56
N LEU A 242 5.75 -23.27 -4.20
CA LEU A 242 5.38 -23.51 -2.81
C LEU A 242 6.19 -24.69 -2.28
N TYR A 243 6.74 -24.55 -1.07
CA TYR A 243 7.47 -25.61 -0.38
C TYR A 243 6.65 -26.14 0.79
N ASP A 244 6.94 -27.38 1.17
CA ASP A 244 6.38 -28.02 2.36
C ASP A 244 6.64 -27.14 3.59
N PRO A 245 5.64 -26.87 4.44
CA PRO A 245 5.81 -26.02 5.63
C PRO A 245 6.87 -26.52 6.62
N ALA A 246 7.20 -27.81 6.61
CA ALA A 246 8.25 -28.39 7.45
C ALA A 246 9.66 -28.25 6.85
N TYR A 247 9.79 -27.82 5.60
CA TYR A 247 11.08 -27.57 4.98
C TYR A 247 11.67 -26.23 5.45
N ASN A 248 12.77 -26.31 6.19
CA ASN A 248 13.51 -25.13 6.63
C ASN A 248 14.37 -24.61 5.49
N HIS A 249 14.15 -23.36 5.12
CA HIS A 249 14.98 -22.67 4.14
C HIS A 249 16.24 -22.13 4.81
N GLU A 250 17.37 -22.18 4.10
CA GLU A 250 18.61 -21.58 4.57
C GLU A 250 18.43 -20.06 4.70
N GLU A 251 18.72 -19.51 5.88
CA GLU A 251 18.32 -18.15 6.26
C GLU A 251 19.03 -17.03 5.49
N GLU A 252 20.17 -17.35 4.88
CA GLU A 252 21.09 -16.38 4.26
C GLU A 252 20.76 -16.08 2.79
N GLU A 253 19.93 -16.91 2.14
CA GLU A 253 19.64 -16.75 0.71
C GLU A 253 18.44 -15.84 0.42
N GLU A 254 18.61 -14.89 -0.51
CA GLU A 254 17.55 -13.96 -0.91
C GLU A 254 16.49 -14.58 -1.84
N ASN A 255 16.73 -15.78 -2.36
CA ASN A 255 15.82 -16.52 -3.23
C ASN A 255 15.87 -18.01 -2.87
N CYS A 256 15.08 -18.83 -3.56
CA CYS A 256 15.00 -20.26 -3.30
C CYS A 256 15.68 -21.08 -4.42
N ASN A 257 16.71 -20.52 -5.06
CA ASN A 257 17.33 -21.16 -6.22
C ASN A 257 18.10 -22.42 -5.82
N ASN A 258 18.66 -22.45 -4.60
CA ASN A 258 19.38 -23.62 -4.06
C ASN A 258 18.51 -24.48 -3.14
N CYS A 259 17.22 -24.15 -3.00
CA CYS A 259 16.30 -24.96 -2.22
C CYS A 259 16.10 -26.35 -2.83
N LYS A 260 15.99 -27.34 -1.95
CA LYS A 260 15.76 -28.74 -2.33
C LYS A 260 14.37 -28.91 -2.94
N LYS A 261 14.33 -29.10 -4.26
CA LYS A 261 13.08 -29.20 -5.04
C LYS A 261 12.22 -30.40 -4.65
N GLU A 262 12.78 -31.43 -4.02
CA GLU A 262 12.00 -32.57 -3.50
C GLU A 262 10.96 -32.16 -2.44
N TYR A 263 11.16 -31.03 -1.75
CA TYR A 263 10.19 -30.49 -0.79
C TYR A 263 9.20 -29.51 -1.42
N SER A 264 9.17 -29.40 -2.76
CA SER A 264 8.17 -28.58 -3.44
C SER A 264 6.80 -29.25 -3.42
N VAL A 265 5.77 -28.46 -3.10
CA VAL A 265 4.38 -28.91 -3.10
C VAL A 265 3.84 -28.86 -4.52
N ARG A 266 3.38 -30.00 -5.02
CA ARG A 266 2.72 -30.08 -6.32
C ARG A 266 1.37 -29.36 -6.26
N ARG A 267 1.22 -28.31 -7.07
CA ARG A 267 -0.03 -27.55 -7.22
C ARG A 267 -0.62 -27.80 -8.60
N GLN A 268 -1.94 -27.66 -8.73
CA GLN A 268 -2.60 -27.75 -10.03
C GLN A 268 -2.03 -26.70 -10.98
N THR A 269 -1.84 -27.06 -12.24
CA THR A 269 -1.44 -26.09 -13.26
C THR A 269 -2.51 -25.02 -13.37
N ARG A 270 -2.09 -23.76 -13.36
CA ARG A 270 -2.97 -22.60 -13.52
C ARG A 270 -2.47 -21.82 -14.72
N GLY A 271 -3.39 -21.22 -15.48
CA GLY A 271 -3.02 -20.29 -16.53
C GLY A 271 -2.22 -19.10 -15.97
N GLU A 272 -1.52 -18.37 -16.84
CA GLU A 272 -0.65 -17.24 -16.46
C GLU A 272 -1.41 -15.98 -16.02
N HIS A 273 -2.71 -16.08 -15.79
CA HIS A 273 -3.53 -14.94 -15.41
C HIS A 273 -3.37 -14.62 -13.91
N VAL A 274 -3.25 -13.33 -13.63
CA VAL A 274 -3.35 -12.78 -12.27
C VAL A 274 -4.77 -12.99 -11.76
N LEU A 275 -4.91 -13.62 -10.60
CA LEU A 275 -6.21 -13.76 -9.93
C LEU A 275 -6.40 -12.70 -8.86
N VAL A 276 -7.66 -12.28 -8.70
CA VAL A 276 -8.08 -11.39 -7.61
C VAL A 276 -8.81 -12.23 -6.56
N HIS A 277 -8.28 -12.24 -5.35
CA HIS A 277 -8.87 -12.89 -4.17
C HIS A 277 -9.56 -11.83 -3.31
N TYR A 278 -10.76 -12.14 -2.81
CA TYR A 278 -11.47 -11.28 -1.86
C TYR A 278 -11.51 -11.97 -0.51
N GLY A 279 -10.87 -11.38 0.50
CA GLY A 279 -10.77 -12.03 1.80
C GLY A 279 -10.09 -11.18 2.85
N THR A 280 -9.89 -11.80 4.01
CA THR A 280 -9.20 -11.17 5.13
C THR A 280 -7.70 -11.06 4.85
N ILE A 281 -7.12 -9.93 5.22
CA ILE A 281 -5.68 -9.70 5.15
C ILE A 281 -5.07 -9.78 6.55
N ALA A 282 -4.03 -10.59 6.69
CA ALA A 282 -3.22 -10.63 7.90
C ALA A 282 -2.22 -9.45 7.90
N SER A 283 -2.15 -8.72 9.01
CA SER A 283 -1.25 -7.59 9.24
C SER A 283 -0.48 -7.79 10.54
N GLY A 284 0.69 -7.19 10.70
CA GLY A 284 1.51 -7.35 11.90
C GLY A 284 2.74 -6.44 11.89
N ASN A 285 3.39 -6.36 13.05
CA ASN A 285 4.69 -5.75 13.25
C ASN A 285 5.84 -6.75 13.09
N GLN A 286 5.57 -8.04 13.27
CA GLN A 286 6.51 -9.12 12.99
C GLN A 286 6.59 -9.41 11.48
N VAL A 287 7.67 -10.08 11.05
CA VAL A 287 7.81 -10.56 9.67
C VAL A 287 7.61 -12.07 9.68
N MET A 288 6.57 -12.56 9.00
CA MET A 288 6.33 -13.99 8.87
C MET A 288 7.41 -14.63 7.99
N ARG A 289 8.28 -15.44 8.61
CA ARG A 289 9.32 -16.23 7.90
C ARG A 289 9.19 -17.73 8.11
N ASP A 290 8.31 -18.14 9.02
CA ASP A 290 8.06 -19.54 9.34
C ASP A 290 6.78 -20.00 8.63
N ALA A 291 6.88 -21.06 7.84
CA ALA A 291 5.76 -21.56 7.05
C ALA A 291 4.70 -22.28 7.91
N LYS A 292 5.08 -22.86 9.05
CA LYS A 292 4.14 -23.48 9.99
C LYS A 292 3.33 -22.41 10.72
N GLU A 293 3.97 -21.34 11.16
CA GLU A 293 3.28 -20.18 11.77
C GLU A 293 2.39 -19.46 10.75
N ARG A 294 2.82 -19.36 9.48
CA ARG A 294 1.98 -18.87 8.37
C ARG A 294 0.70 -19.70 8.24
N ASP A 295 0.79 -21.02 8.32
CA ASP A 295 -0.38 -21.87 8.12
C ASP A 295 -1.34 -21.83 9.32
N LYS A 296 -0.87 -21.47 10.52
CA LYS A 296 -1.74 -21.18 11.68
C LYS A 296 -2.58 -19.90 11.50
N VAL A 297 -2.30 -19.07 10.49
CA VAL A 297 -3.10 -17.87 10.17
C VAL A 297 -3.96 -18.02 8.91
N SER A 298 -3.97 -19.21 8.27
CA SER A 298 -4.71 -19.48 7.02
C SER A 298 -6.22 -19.62 7.20
#